data_AF-A0A358FVE1-F1
#
_entry.id   AF-A0A358FVE1-F1
#
_cell.length_a   1.000
_cell.length_b   1.000
_cell.length_c   1.000
_cell.angle_alpha   90.00
_cell.angle_beta   90.00
_cell.angle_gamma   90.00
#
_symmetry.space_group_name_H-M   'P 1'
#
loop_
_entity.id
_entity.type
_entity.pdbx_description
1 polymer ?
#
loop_
_entity_poly.entity_id
_entity_poly.type
_entity_poly.pdbx_seq_one_letter_code
_entity_poly.pdbx_strand_id
1 'polypeptide(L)'
;LGPGHFTDTPLPGQLGNSAIAGHRTTYGQPFHDLDQLSAGDEIFVTTVFGTYTYAVRDLTVVEPTDYGVVSTTDPNIATLTLTTCHPKWSAAQRLVVSAELNELLSDPVLRTENISDEPTEEIRTASSPSESNASMSAATTLPAGTSTTTTAGMLETEPSQPASTPTEPSTGTLQGEQAFSAGWFHDSTALIQALIWTIVLIALRGAVTRVSARRKSWWPMLPISLAPAVIGLYFLYVNMNNLVPPNL
;
A
#
# COMPACT_ATOMS: atom_id res chain seq x y z
N LEU A 1 16.34 2.52 -1.17
CA LEU A 1 15.49 1.73 -0.26
C LEU A 1 15.47 2.45 1.06
N GLY A 2 14.28 2.83 1.53
CA GLY A 2 14.11 3.44 2.85
C GLY A 2 14.10 2.40 3.97
N PRO A 3 13.84 2.83 5.22
CA PRO A 3 13.33 1.93 6.25
C PRO A 3 11.91 1.47 5.90
N GLY A 4 11.54 0.24 6.26
CA GLY A 4 10.22 -0.35 6.02
C GLY A 4 9.51 -0.71 7.33
N HIS A 5 8.21 -0.42 7.40
CA HIS A 5 7.33 -0.79 8.52
C HIS A 5 6.93 -2.28 8.45
N PHE A 6 6.75 -2.92 9.60
CA PHE A 6 6.19 -4.28 9.67
C PHE A 6 4.66 -4.21 9.59
N THR A 7 4.09 -4.70 8.50
CA THR A 7 2.64 -4.62 8.18
C THR A 7 1.71 -5.12 9.29
N ASP A 8 2.19 -6.06 10.10
CA ASP A 8 1.40 -6.74 11.13
C ASP A 8 1.49 -6.02 12.49
N THR A 9 2.21 -4.89 12.54
CA THR A 9 2.35 -4.03 13.72
C THR A 9 1.56 -2.72 13.58
N PRO A 10 1.11 -2.09 14.68
CA PRO A 10 0.49 -0.77 14.66
C PRO A 10 1.30 0.26 13.86
N LEU A 11 0.62 1.27 13.31
CA LEU A 11 1.28 2.40 12.66
C LEU A 11 1.91 3.33 13.72
N PRO A 12 2.95 4.11 13.38
CA PRO A 12 3.48 5.14 14.27
C PRO A 12 2.37 6.11 14.70
N GLY A 13 2.33 6.41 16.00
CA GLY A 13 1.27 7.19 16.65
C GLY A 13 0.06 6.38 17.13
N GLN A 14 -0.05 5.09 16.81
CA GLN A 14 -1.06 4.20 17.40
C GLN A 14 -0.58 3.56 18.71
N LEU A 15 -1.53 3.09 19.51
CA LEU A 15 -1.26 2.27 20.69
C LEU A 15 -0.68 0.89 20.31
N GLY A 16 0.18 0.36 21.17
CA GLY A 16 0.98 -0.83 20.92
C GLY A 16 2.34 -0.52 20.29
N ASN A 17 3.01 -1.54 19.78
CA ASN A 17 4.40 -1.44 19.32
C ASN A 17 4.51 -1.33 17.79
N SER A 18 4.74 -0.13 17.25
CA SER A 18 5.03 0.05 15.83
C SER A 18 6.48 -0.37 15.54
N ALA A 19 6.70 -1.32 14.62
CA ALA A 19 8.04 -1.77 14.27
C ALA A 19 8.50 -1.29 12.89
N ILE A 20 9.76 -0.88 12.79
CA ILE A 20 10.39 -0.42 11.54
C ILE A 20 11.78 -1.07 11.39
N ALA A 21 12.01 -1.74 10.27
CA ALA A 21 13.29 -2.30 9.89
C ALA A 21 14.06 -1.38 8.94
N GLY A 22 15.38 -1.30 9.08
CA GLY A 22 16.23 -0.53 8.16
C GLY A 22 17.59 -1.17 7.94
N HIS A 23 18.15 -1.01 6.75
CA HIS A 23 19.48 -1.52 6.44
C HIS A 23 20.59 -0.77 7.19
N ARG A 24 21.62 -1.49 7.64
CA ARG A 24 22.77 -0.91 8.33
C ARG A 24 23.97 -0.56 7.46
N THR A 25 24.24 -1.32 6.40
CA THR A 25 25.49 -1.19 5.61
C THR A 25 25.31 -1.39 4.11
N THR A 26 24.08 -1.57 3.61
CA THR A 26 23.77 -1.63 2.18
C THR A 26 23.30 -0.27 1.66
N TYR A 27 23.08 -0.12 0.36
CA TYR A 27 22.80 1.18 -0.28
C TYR A 27 21.67 1.98 0.41
N GLY A 28 21.98 3.21 0.82
CA GLY A 28 21.11 4.10 1.60
C GLY A 28 21.34 4.00 3.12
N GLN A 29 21.61 2.80 3.65
CA GLN A 29 21.94 2.50 5.05
C GLN A 29 21.26 3.38 6.12
N PRO A 30 19.91 3.50 6.14
CA PRO A 30 19.20 4.45 6.99
C PRO A 30 19.50 4.27 8.48
N PHE A 31 19.84 3.05 8.92
CA PHE A 31 20.15 2.73 10.32
C PHE A 31 21.64 2.42 10.55
N HIS A 32 22.55 2.98 9.73
CA HIS A 32 24.01 2.77 9.85
C HIS A 32 24.52 3.04 11.26
N ASP A 33 24.08 4.12 11.88
CA ASP A 33 24.54 4.63 13.18
C ASP A 33 23.47 4.53 14.27
N LEU A 34 22.52 3.60 14.12
CA LEU A 34 21.49 3.32 15.12
C LEU A 34 22.08 2.89 16.48
N ASP A 35 23.32 2.39 16.50
CA ASP A 35 24.11 2.08 17.69
C ASP A 35 24.68 3.29 18.45
N GLN A 36 24.49 4.51 17.94
CA GLN A 36 24.88 5.73 18.63
C GLN A 36 23.76 6.31 19.51
N LEU A 37 22.52 5.83 19.38
CA LEU A 37 21.39 6.26 20.20
C LEU A 37 21.57 5.85 21.67
N SER A 38 21.08 6.70 22.56
CA SER A 38 21.12 6.55 24.01
C SER A 38 19.73 6.75 24.61
N ALA A 39 19.52 6.22 25.82
CA ALA A 39 18.26 6.42 26.55
C ALA A 39 17.98 7.93 26.77
N GLY A 40 16.79 8.38 26.38
CA GLY A 40 16.38 9.79 26.39
C GLY A 40 16.53 10.53 25.05
N ASP A 41 17.19 9.94 24.04
CA ASP A 41 17.25 10.53 22.71
C ASP A 41 15.86 10.55 22.03
N GLU A 42 15.59 11.59 21.25
CA GLU A 42 14.28 11.80 20.59
C GLU A 42 14.28 11.27 19.15
N ILE A 43 13.23 10.52 18.79
CA ILE A 43 12.96 10.01 17.44
C ILE A 43 11.64 10.62 16.96
N PHE A 44 11.71 11.43 15.91
CA PHE A 44 10.54 12.06 15.28
C PHE A 44 10.03 11.21 14.11
N VAL A 45 8.75 10.84 14.13
CA VAL A 45 8.09 10.09 13.05
C VAL A 45 6.92 10.91 12.52
N THR A 46 7.08 11.48 11.33
CA THR A 46 6.01 12.20 10.62
C THR A 46 5.24 11.24 9.71
N THR A 47 3.92 11.25 9.84
CA THR A 47 2.98 10.44 9.07
C THR A 47 1.96 11.34 8.37
N VAL A 48 1.00 10.76 7.65
CA VAL A 48 -0.17 11.50 7.12
C VAL A 48 -1.17 11.93 8.20
N PHE A 49 -1.06 11.39 9.42
CA PHE A 49 -1.97 11.67 10.53
C PHE A 49 -1.42 12.70 11.54
N GLY A 50 -0.11 12.89 11.57
CA GLY A 50 0.58 13.74 12.55
C GLY A 50 2.07 13.42 12.66
N THR A 51 2.76 14.17 13.52
CA THR A 51 4.14 13.92 13.94
C THR A 51 4.18 13.41 15.38
N TYR A 52 4.89 12.31 15.57
CA TYR A 52 4.99 11.58 16.82
C TYR A 52 6.44 11.57 17.30
N THR A 53 6.66 12.00 18.55
CA THR A 53 7.98 12.11 19.17
C THR A 53 8.15 10.97 20.17
N TYR A 54 9.08 10.07 19.92
CA TYR A 54 9.39 8.94 20.79
C TYR A 54 10.71 9.17 21.53
N ALA A 55 10.77 8.85 22.82
CA ALA A 55 11.99 8.86 23.60
C ALA A 55 12.58 7.45 23.69
N VAL A 56 13.85 7.29 23.29
CA VAL A 56 14.58 6.02 23.38
C VAL A 56 14.65 5.54 24.83
N ARG A 57 14.38 4.26 25.07
CA ARG A 57 14.48 3.60 26.38
C ARG A 57 15.71 2.74 26.50
N ASP A 58 15.91 1.84 25.54
CA ASP A 58 16.96 0.84 25.60
C ASP A 58 17.41 0.39 24.20
N LEU A 59 18.62 -0.16 24.16
CA LEU A 59 19.21 -0.78 22.99
C LEU A 59 19.63 -2.21 23.37
N THR A 60 19.13 -3.19 22.62
CA THR A 60 19.39 -4.61 22.86
C THR A 60 19.89 -5.31 21.60
N VAL A 61 20.65 -6.39 21.77
CA VAL A 61 21.11 -7.25 20.68
C VAL A 61 20.48 -8.62 20.85
N VAL A 62 19.73 -9.06 19.83
CA VAL A 62 18.96 -10.30 19.86
C VAL A 62 19.28 -11.20 18.66
N GLU A 63 18.91 -12.48 18.77
CA GLU A 63 19.04 -13.43 17.67
C GLU A 63 18.03 -13.12 16.54
N PRO A 64 18.34 -13.40 15.25
CA PRO A 64 17.47 -13.06 14.13
C PRO A 64 16.11 -13.78 14.13
N THR A 65 15.94 -14.81 14.96
CA THR A 65 14.70 -15.57 15.15
C THR A 65 13.82 -15.02 16.27
N ASP A 66 14.29 -14.04 17.04
CA ASP A 66 13.52 -13.43 18.12
C ASP A 66 12.57 -12.36 17.57
N TYR A 67 11.39 -12.80 17.14
CA TYR A 67 10.29 -11.93 16.71
C TYR A 67 9.49 -11.34 17.89
N GLY A 68 9.82 -11.68 19.14
CA GLY A 68 9.16 -11.10 20.32
C GLY A 68 9.33 -9.58 20.39
N VAL A 69 10.51 -9.09 19.98
CA VAL A 69 10.88 -7.66 20.05
C VAL A 69 10.00 -6.72 19.21
N VAL A 70 9.38 -7.20 18.13
CA VAL A 70 8.47 -6.40 17.29
C VAL A 70 7.00 -6.53 17.69
N SER A 71 6.70 -7.39 18.68
CA SER A 71 5.33 -7.60 19.14
C SER A 71 4.89 -6.52 20.13
N THR A 72 3.59 -6.24 20.20
CA THR A 72 3.01 -5.37 21.24
C THR A 72 3.10 -6.07 22.60
N THR A 73 3.86 -5.47 23.54
CA THR A 73 3.98 -5.97 24.91
C THR A 73 2.90 -5.39 25.83
N ASP A 74 2.62 -4.08 25.72
CA ASP A 74 1.49 -3.41 26.38
C ASP A 74 0.61 -2.73 25.31
N PRO A 75 -0.67 -3.11 25.16
CA PRO A 75 -1.57 -2.51 24.17
C PRO A 75 -2.07 -1.11 24.56
N ASN A 76 -1.75 -0.61 25.76
CA ASN A 76 -2.19 0.69 26.27
C ASN A 76 -1.13 1.79 26.13
N ILE A 77 0.07 1.43 25.66
CA ILE A 77 1.22 2.33 25.50
C ILE A 77 1.63 2.34 24.03
N ALA A 78 1.87 3.52 23.46
CA ALA A 78 2.45 3.63 22.12
C ALA A 78 3.98 3.51 22.19
N THR A 79 4.54 2.47 21.60
CA THR A 79 6.00 2.26 21.50
C THR A 79 6.46 2.15 20.05
N LEU A 80 7.75 2.39 19.83
CA LEU A 80 8.42 2.29 18.55
C LEU A 80 9.63 1.36 18.68
N THR A 81 9.71 0.37 17.80
CA THR A 81 10.85 -0.55 17.70
C THR A 81 11.60 -0.33 16.39
N LEU A 82 12.86 0.10 16.46
CA LEU A 82 13.74 0.20 15.30
C LEU A 82 14.69 -1.01 15.27
N THR A 83 14.72 -1.76 14.17
CA THR A 83 15.55 -2.97 14.06
C THR A 83 16.48 -2.97 12.84
N THR A 84 17.69 -3.47 13.04
CA THR A 84 18.72 -3.56 11.99
C THR A 84 19.71 -4.70 12.22
N CYS A 85 20.53 -5.01 11.22
CA CYS A 85 21.54 -6.09 11.33
C CYS A 85 22.69 -5.73 12.27
N HIS A 86 23.20 -6.71 13.01
CA HIS A 86 24.35 -6.55 13.91
C HIS A 86 25.31 -7.76 13.81
N PRO A 87 26.64 -7.57 13.97
CA PRO A 87 27.38 -6.30 13.90
C PRO A 87 27.41 -5.70 12.47
N LYS A 88 28.03 -4.53 12.28
CA LYS A 88 28.19 -3.92 10.93
C LYS A 88 28.88 -4.94 9.99
N TRP A 89 28.41 -5.03 8.74
CA TRP A 89 28.83 -6.02 7.73
C TRP A 89 28.47 -7.49 8.01
N SER A 90 27.67 -7.76 9.05
CA SER A 90 27.12 -9.08 9.36
C SER A 90 25.60 -9.02 9.50
N ALA A 91 24.94 -10.16 9.28
CA ALA A 91 23.51 -10.35 9.55
C ALA A 91 23.25 -11.35 10.70
N ALA A 92 24.30 -11.71 11.45
CA ALA A 92 24.28 -12.74 12.48
C ALA A 92 23.28 -12.46 13.61
N GLN A 93 23.09 -11.19 13.98
CA GLN A 93 22.20 -10.76 15.04
C GLN A 93 21.37 -9.54 14.60
N ARG A 94 20.47 -9.07 15.45
CA ARG A 94 19.73 -7.81 15.28
C ARG A 94 20.06 -6.86 16.41
N LEU A 95 20.34 -5.61 16.06
CA LEU A 95 20.31 -4.48 16.99
C LEU A 95 18.87 -3.97 16.99
N VAL A 96 18.31 -3.83 18.18
CA VAL A 96 16.94 -3.37 18.44
C VAL A 96 17.04 -2.12 19.31
N VAL A 97 16.32 -1.08 18.94
CA VAL A 97 16.12 0.12 19.76
C VAL A 97 14.64 0.22 20.09
N SER A 98 14.36 0.28 21.39
CA SER A 98 13.02 0.42 21.95
C SER A 98 12.82 1.88 22.39
N ALA A 99 11.70 2.48 22.03
CA ALA A 99 11.33 3.85 22.38
C ALA A 99 9.85 3.96 22.75
N GLU A 100 9.50 4.87 23.66
CA GLU A 100 8.11 5.14 24.10
C GLU A 100 7.66 6.52 23.63
N LEU A 101 6.40 6.65 23.25
CA LEU A 101 5.83 7.93 22.78
C LEU A 101 5.80 8.97 23.91
N ASN A 102 6.30 10.16 23.62
CA ASN A 102 6.14 11.33 24.48
C ASN A 102 4.87 12.10 24.07
N GLU A 103 3.76 11.85 24.77
CA GLU A 103 2.46 12.47 24.49
C GLU A 103 2.48 14.02 24.59
N LEU A 104 3.42 14.61 25.33
CA LEU A 104 3.54 16.07 25.49
C LEU A 104 4.19 16.76 24.27
N LEU A 105 4.93 15.99 23.46
CA LEU A 105 5.68 16.47 22.28
C LEU A 105 5.16 15.86 20.97
N SER A 106 3.97 15.25 20.99
CA SER A 106 3.39 14.52 19.87
C SER A 106 1.99 15.02 19.53
N ASP A 107 1.57 14.81 18.29
CA ASP A 107 0.15 14.88 17.93
C ASP A 107 -0.67 13.79 18.67
N PRO A 108 -2.00 13.96 18.81
CA PRO A 108 -2.84 13.03 19.58
C PRO A 108 -2.72 11.56 19.14
N VAL A 109 -2.61 10.67 20.13
CA VAL A 109 -2.48 9.22 19.92
C VAL A 109 -3.69 8.68 19.17
N LEU A 110 -3.42 7.96 18.07
CA LEU A 110 -4.43 7.31 17.26
C LEU A 110 -4.93 6.05 18.00
N ARG A 111 -6.06 6.19 18.71
CA ARG A 111 -6.76 5.04 19.26
C ARG A 111 -7.49 4.31 18.14
N THR A 112 -7.29 3.00 18.05
CA THR A 112 -8.25 2.13 17.36
C THR A 112 -9.50 2.08 18.22
N GLU A 113 -10.43 2.99 17.96
CA GLU A 113 -11.76 3.02 18.58
C GLU A 113 -12.46 1.69 18.27
N ASN A 114 -12.48 0.78 19.25
CA ASN A 114 -13.36 -0.37 19.23
C ASN A 114 -14.79 0.16 19.33
N ILE A 115 -15.48 0.27 18.19
CA ILE A 115 -16.92 0.54 18.15
C ILE A 115 -17.62 -0.69 18.76
N SER A 116 -17.77 -0.67 20.08
CA SER A 116 -18.39 -1.71 20.90
C SER A 116 -19.30 -1.14 21.98
N ASP A 117 -19.21 0.17 22.25
CA ASP A 117 -20.17 0.89 23.07
C ASP A 117 -21.42 1.20 22.24
N GLU A 118 -22.36 0.27 22.28
CA GLU A 118 -23.78 0.50 22.02
C GLU A 118 -24.25 1.78 22.74
N PRO A 119 -24.88 2.75 22.04
CA PRO A 119 -25.42 3.93 22.68
C PRO A 119 -26.63 3.54 23.53
N THR A 120 -26.40 3.28 24.81
CA THR A 120 -27.48 3.02 25.78
C THR A 120 -28.38 4.24 25.90
N GLU A 121 -29.62 4.07 25.47
CA GLU A 121 -30.79 4.94 25.67
C GLU A 121 -30.78 5.70 27.00
N GLU A 122 -30.76 7.04 26.95
CA GLU A 122 -31.35 7.88 27.99
C GLU A 122 -32.64 8.54 27.47
N ILE A 123 -33.74 7.81 27.64
CA ILE A 123 -35.11 8.32 27.52
C ILE A 123 -35.29 9.47 28.53
N ARG A 124 -35.41 10.71 28.05
CA ARG A 124 -35.89 11.84 28.86
C ARG A 124 -37.19 12.40 28.29
N THR A 125 -38.29 11.81 28.76
CA THR A 125 -39.63 12.37 28.68
C THR A 125 -39.68 13.73 29.37
N ALA A 126 -40.04 14.79 28.63
CA ALA A 126 -40.35 16.10 29.19
C ALA A 126 -41.69 16.58 28.63
N SER A 127 -42.68 16.69 29.51
CA SER A 127 -44.07 17.00 29.17
C SER A 127 -44.28 18.45 28.72
N SER A 128 -45.19 18.65 27.76
CA SER A 128 -45.85 19.94 27.51
C SER A 128 -46.76 20.32 28.70
N PRO A 129 -47.06 21.62 28.93
CA PRO A 129 -48.36 22.11 28.46
C PRO A 129 -48.46 23.61 28.06
N SER A 130 -49.52 23.92 27.31
CA SER A 130 -50.26 25.21 27.21
C SER A 130 -49.58 26.43 26.55
N GLU A 131 -50.31 27.37 25.91
CA GLU A 131 -51.57 27.32 25.12
C GLU A 131 -51.84 28.72 24.51
N SER A 132 -52.69 28.81 23.48
CA SER A 132 -53.21 30.04 22.85
C SER A 132 -52.18 30.93 22.09
N ASN A 133 -52.54 31.68 21.05
CA ASN A 133 -53.86 32.21 20.69
C ASN A 133 -54.11 32.26 19.16
N ALA A 134 -55.38 32.41 18.73
CA ALA A 134 -55.82 32.17 17.35
C ALA A 134 -56.43 33.39 16.63
N SER A 135 -56.35 33.43 15.28
CA SER A 135 -57.20 34.17 14.28
C SER A 135 -56.42 34.41 12.97
N MET A 136 -56.99 34.62 11.77
CA MET A 136 -58.24 34.15 11.12
C MET A 136 -58.14 34.47 9.60
N SER A 137 -58.87 33.75 8.75
CA SER A 137 -59.20 33.97 7.30
C SER A 137 -58.68 35.20 6.52
N ALA A 138 -58.22 35.01 5.26
CA ALA A 138 -59.07 35.20 4.06
C ALA A 138 -58.36 35.10 2.68
N ALA A 139 -58.93 34.26 1.80
CA ALA A 139 -59.16 34.40 0.34
C ALA A 139 -58.22 35.16 -0.65
N THR A 140 -57.79 34.42 -1.69
CA THR A 140 -57.87 34.75 -3.14
C THR A 140 -57.01 35.87 -3.76
N THR A 141 -56.15 35.50 -4.73
CA THR A 141 -56.20 35.97 -6.16
C THR A 141 -55.23 35.18 -7.06
N LEU A 142 -55.74 34.69 -8.20
CA LEU A 142 -55.05 34.21 -9.43
C LEU A 142 -55.44 35.22 -10.55
N PRO A 143 -54.80 35.32 -11.76
CA PRO A 143 -54.16 34.22 -12.52
C PRO A 143 -52.96 34.58 -13.47
N ALA A 144 -52.56 33.59 -14.29
CA ALA A 144 -52.23 33.67 -15.75
C ALA A 144 -50.76 33.74 -16.27
N GLY A 145 -50.51 32.94 -17.33
CA GLY A 145 -49.34 32.96 -18.26
C GLY A 145 -48.21 31.97 -17.88
N THR A 146 -48.00 30.78 -18.49
CA THR A 146 -47.90 30.39 -19.92
C THR A 146 -46.68 31.07 -20.59
N SER A 147 -45.66 30.38 -21.12
CA SER A 147 -45.74 29.19 -22.01
C SER A 147 -44.65 28.12 -21.82
N THR A 148 -45.06 26.87 -22.06
CA THR A 148 -44.24 25.69 -22.37
C THR A 148 -43.66 25.76 -23.80
N THR A 149 -42.57 25.04 -24.07
CA THR A 149 -42.38 24.37 -25.39
C THR A 149 -41.82 22.96 -25.19
N THR A 150 -42.67 21.98 -25.49
CA THR A 150 -42.35 20.56 -25.68
C THR A 150 -41.99 20.31 -27.13
N THR A 151 -41.09 19.37 -27.42
CA THR A 151 -41.21 18.46 -28.58
C THR A 151 -40.61 17.10 -28.20
N ALA A 152 -41.33 16.02 -28.52
CA ALA A 152 -40.99 14.64 -28.18
C ALA A 152 -41.34 13.68 -29.34
N GLY A 153 -40.89 12.41 -29.24
CA GLY A 153 -41.31 11.28 -30.09
C GLY A 153 -40.34 10.93 -31.24
N MET A 154 -40.26 9.67 -31.74
CA MET A 154 -40.89 8.35 -31.43
C MET A 154 -39.86 7.24 -31.84
N LEU A 155 -39.94 5.93 -31.59
CA LEU A 155 -40.93 4.96 -31.06
C LEU A 155 -40.33 4.26 -29.79
N GLU A 156 -40.97 3.44 -28.94
CA GLU A 156 -41.85 2.22 -29.05
C GLU A 156 -41.13 0.97 -29.59
N THR A 157 -40.97 -0.13 -28.83
CA THR A 157 -42.07 -1.04 -28.40
C THR A 157 -41.69 -1.92 -27.18
N GLU A 158 -42.67 -2.29 -26.36
CA GLU A 158 -42.67 -3.22 -25.18
C GLU A 158 -43.75 -4.33 -25.44
N PRO A 159 -44.02 -5.37 -24.61
CA PRO A 159 -43.29 -6.02 -23.50
C PRO A 159 -43.04 -7.54 -23.74
N SER A 160 -42.32 -8.23 -22.83
CA SER A 160 -42.64 -9.62 -22.38
C SER A 160 -41.80 -10.07 -21.16
N GLN A 161 -42.45 -10.24 -20.01
CA GLN A 161 -41.97 -10.96 -18.80
C GLN A 161 -42.56 -12.40 -18.76
N PRO A 162 -42.19 -13.35 -17.84
CA PRO A 162 -41.45 -13.17 -16.58
C PRO A 162 -40.35 -14.23 -16.23
N ALA A 163 -39.74 -14.04 -15.04
CA ALA A 163 -38.97 -15.01 -14.23
C ALA A 163 -37.55 -15.43 -14.73
N SER A 164 -36.49 -15.50 -13.91
CA SER A 164 -36.42 -15.59 -12.44
C SER A 164 -35.21 -14.84 -11.85
N THR A 165 -35.38 -14.26 -10.66
CA THR A 165 -34.33 -13.87 -9.67
C THR A 165 -33.65 -15.16 -9.11
N PRO A 166 -32.45 -15.12 -8.46
CA PRO A 166 -31.89 -13.96 -7.75
C PRO A 166 -30.34 -13.76 -7.75
N THR A 167 -29.96 -12.68 -7.06
CA THR A 167 -28.69 -12.47 -6.33
C THR A 167 -27.45 -12.05 -7.13
N GLU A 168 -27.21 -10.74 -7.13
CA GLU A 168 -25.83 -10.22 -7.08
C GLU A 168 -25.22 -10.49 -5.70
N PRO A 169 -23.89 -10.67 -5.59
CA PRO A 169 -23.14 -9.51 -5.11
C PRO A 169 -21.83 -9.23 -5.88
N SER A 170 -21.72 -7.99 -6.32
CA SER A 170 -20.52 -7.17 -6.47
C SER A 170 -19.24 -7.79 -5.89
N THR A 171 -18.43 -8.39 -6.76
CA THR A 171 -17.11 -8.97 -6.43
C THR A 171 -16.01 -8.18 -7.15
N GLY A 172 -15.76 -6.95 -6.69
CA GLY A 172 -14.74 -6.06 -7.27
C GLY A 172 -13.29 -6.41 -6.93
N THR A 173 -13.06 -7.29 -5.95
CA THR A 173 -11.73 -7.48 -5.34
C THR A 173 -11.02 -8.78 -5.75
N LEU A 174 -11.71 -9.75 -6.36
CA LEU A 174 -11.10 -11.05 -6.70
C LEU A 174 -10.40 -11.09 -8.07
N GLN A 175 -10.54 -10.09 -8.95
CA GLN A 175 -9.89 -10.12 -10.27
C GLN A 175 -8.39 -9.77 -10.23
N GLY A 176 -7.93 -8.98 -9.26
CA GLY A 176 -6.49 -8.69 -9.08
C GLY A 176 -5.72 -9.92 -8.56
N GLU A 177 -6.22 -10.52 -7.49
CA GLU A 177 -5.59 -11.67 -6.83
C GLU A 177 -5.53 -12.91 -7.74
N GLN A 178 -6.60 -13.16 -8.51
CA GLN A 178 -6.68 -14.27 -9.47
C GLN A 178 -5.76 -14.04 -10.69
N ALA A 179 -5.48 -12.79 -11.08
CA ALA A 179 -4.57 -12.50 -12.19
C ALA A 179 -3.08 -12.75 -11.85
N PHE A 180 -2.69 -12.64 -10.58
CA PHE A 180 -1.34 -13.00 -10.13
C PHE A 180 -1.19 -14.46 -9.68
N SER A 181 -2.24 -15.07 -9.11
CA SER A 181 -2.23 -16.49 -8.72
C SER A 181 -2.45 -17.47 -9.87
N ALA A 182 -3.12 -17.05 -10.96
CA ALA A 182 -3.12 -17.76 -12.24
C ALA A 182 -1.75 -17.59 -12.93
N GLY A 183 -0.74 -18.32 -12.42
CA GLY A 183 0.65 -18.12 -12.79
C GLY A 183 0.88 -18.11 -14.31
N TRP A 184 1.52 -17.03 -14.79
CA TRP A 184 1.81 -16.70 -16.19
C TRP A 184 2.44 -17.84 -17.01
N PHE A 185 3.05 -18.81 -16.33
CA PHE A 185 3.59 -20.06 -16.88
C PHE A 185 2.57 -21.05 -17.44
N HIS A 186 1.26 -20.86 -17.21
CA HIS A 186 0.21 -21.74 -17.76
C HIS A 186 -0.18 -21.40 -19.19
N ASP A 187 0.21 -20.23 -19.73
CA ASP A 187 0.04 -19.94 -21.15
C ASP A 187 1.04 -20.75 -21.97
N SER A 188 0.57 -21.91 -22.43
CA SER A 188 1.33 -22.82 -23.29
C SER A 188 1.72 -22.18 -24.62
N THR A 189 0.99 -21.15 -25.09
CA THR A 189 1.32 -20.44 -26.32
C THR A 189 2.50 -19.47 -26.12
N ALA A 190 2.57 -18.81 -24.96
CA ALA A 190 3.71 -17.97 -24.58
C ALA A 190 5.01 -18.79 -24.44
N LEU A 191 4.95 -19.98 -23.85
CA LEU A 191 6.10 -20.90 -23.76
C LEU A 191 6.59 -21.38 -25.14
N ILE A 192 5.67 -21.70 -26.06
CA ILE A 192 6.02 -22.08 -27.44
C ILE A 192 6.68 -20.90 -28.17
N GLN A 193 6.14 -19.69 -28.05
CA GLN A 193 6.75 -18.50 -28.65
C GLN A 193 8.14 -18.20 -28.06
N ALA A 194 8.32 -18.32 -26.74
CA ALA A 194 9.61 -18.13 -26.08
C ALA A 194 10.67 -19.14 -26.58
N LEU A 195 10.28 -20.40 -26.80
CA LEU A 195 11.16 -21.42 -27.38
C LEU A 195 11.52 -21.09 -28.84
N ILE A 196 10.56 -20.68 -29.66
CA ILE A 196 10.80 -20.26 -31.06
C ILE A 196 11.80 -19.11 -31.10
N TRP A 197 11.58 -18.04 -30.33
CA TRP A 197 12.49 -16.89 -30.28
C TRP A 197 13.87 -17.26 -29.75
N THR A 198 13.95 -18.16 -28.76
CA THR A 198 15.23 -18.69 -28.25
C THR A 198 16.01 -19.44 -29.34
N ILE A 199 15.35 -20.31 -30.10
CA ILE A 199 15.96 -21.04 -31.23
C ILE A 199 16.40 -20.06 -32.33
N VAL A 200 15.59 -19.06 -32.66
CA VAL A 200 15.94 -18.01 -33.63
C VAL A 200 17.18 -17.21 -33.19
N LEU A 201 17.27 -16.83 -31.91
CA LEU A 201 18.43 -16.12 -31.37
C LEU A 201 19.70 -16.99 -31.35
N ILE A 202 19.59 -18.29 -31.04
CA ILE A 202 20.70 -19.24 -31.12
C ILE A 202 21.16 -19.41 -32.58
N ALA A 203 20.22 -19.55 -33.53
CA ALA A 203 20.52 -19.65 -34.96
C ALA A 203 21.19 -18.38 -35.49
N LEU A 204 20.71 -17.19 -35.11
CA LEU A 204 21.31 -15.90 -35.45
C LEU A 204 22.73 -15.79 -34.90
N ARG A 205 22.95 -16.16 -33.63
CA ARG A 205 24.29 -16.20 -33.01
C ARG A 205 25.22 -17.19 -33.70
N GLY A 206 24.71 -18.35 -34.14
CA GLY A 206 25.45 -19.33 -34.95
C GLY A 206 25.80 -18.81 -36.34
N ALA A 207 24.90 -18.10 -37.00
CA ALA A 207 25.15 -17.47 -38.30
C ALA A 207 26.21 -16.35 -38.18
N VAL A 208 26.08 -15.48 -37.16
CA VAL A 208 27.03 -14.40 -36.86
C VAL A 208 28.43 -14.97 -36.58
N THR A 209 28.56 -16.01 -35.75
CA THR A 209 29.87 -16.63 -35.48
C THR A 209 30.46 -17.38 -36.69
N ARG A 210 29.62 -18.00 -37.53
CA ARG A 210 30.08 -18.66 -38.77
C ARG A 210 30.51 -17.65 -39.85
N VAL A 211 29.89 -16.46 -39.89
CA VAL A 211 30.29 -15.35 -40.77
C VAL A 211 31.52 -14.63 -40.22
N SER A 212 31.61 -14.43 -38.89
CA SER A 212 32.80 -13.82 -38.27
C SER A 212 34.02 -14.74 -38.39
N ALA A 213 33.86 -16.07 -38.33
CA ALA A 213 34.94 -17.02 -38.62
C ALA A 213 35.48 -16.93 -40.07
N ARG A 214 34.72 -16.31 -41.00
CA ARG A 214 35.14 -16.04 -42.38
C ARG A 214 35.72 -14.63 -42.60
N ARG A 215 35.73 -13.75 -41.58
CA ARG A 215 36.30 -12.40 -41.67
C ARG A 215 37.33 -12.16 -40.55
N LYS A 216 38.51 -11.68 -40.93
CA LYS A 216 39.67 -11.51 -40.02
C LYS A 216 39.46 -10.52 -38.85
N SER A 217 38.34 -9.80 -38.79
CA SER A 217 38.01 -8.84 -37.72
C SER A 217 36.72 -9.22 -36.99
N TRP A 218 36.87 -9.75 -35.77
CA TRP A 218 35.74 -10.10 -34.87
C TRP A 218 35.14 -8.90 -34.12
N TRP A 219 35.90 -7.80 -33.98
CA TRP A 219 35.51 -6.63 -33.17
C TRP A 219 34.15 -5.98 -33.48
N PRO A 220 33.67 -5.83 -34.73
CA PRO A 220 32.41 -5.13 -34.98
C PRO A 220 31.14 -5.94 -34.67
N MET A 221 31.22 -7.25 -34.43
CA MET A 221 30.02 -8.09 -34.22
C MET A 221 29.61 -8.23 -32.74
N LEU A 222 30.53 -7.97 -31.81
CA LEU A 222 30.27 -8.02 -30.37
C LEU A 222 29.24 -6.95 -29.90
N PRO A 223 29.35 -5.65 -30.28
CA PRO A 223 28.35 -4.64 -29.88
C PRO A 223 26.96 -4.89 -30.48
N ILE A 224 26.88 -5.41 -31.72
CA ILE A 224 25.61 -5.72 -32.38
C ILE A 224 24.83 -6.82 -31.64
N SER A 225 25.54 -7.83 -31.10
CA SER A 225 24.91 -8.88 -30.28
C SER A 225 24.55 -8.41 -28.86
N LEU A 226 25.21 -7.36 -28.34
CA LEU A 226 25.01 -6.86 -26.98
C LEU A 226 23.84 -5.86 -26.90
N ALA A 227 23.64 -5.05 -27.94
CA ALA A 227 22.59 -4.03 -28.00
C ALA A 227 21.17 -4.51 -27.60
N PRO A 228 20.60 -5.60 -28.18
CA PRO A 228 19.25 -6.04 -27.79
C PRO A 228 19.17 -6.53 -26.34
N ALA A 229 20.25 -7.10 -25.78
CA ALA A 229 20.29 -7.51 -24.38
C ALA A 229 20.32 -6.30 -23.43
N VAL A 230 21.09 -5.26 -23.78
CA VAL A 230 21.14 -4.00 -23.02
C VAL A 230 19.79 -3.26 -23.08
N ILE A 231 19.13 -3.24 -24.24
CA ILE A 231 17.80 -2.66 -24.40
C ILE A 231 16.77 -3.42 -23.54
N GLY A 232 16.80 -4.76 -23.56
CA GLY A 232 15.93 -5.59 -22.71
C GLY A 232 16.14 -5.33 -21.21
N LEU A 233 17.41 -5.24 -20.76
CA LEU A 233 17.74 -4.90 -19.38
C LEU A 233 17.31 -3.48 -19.00
N TYR A 234 17.39 -2.51 -19.92
CA TYR A 234 16.90 -1.15 -19.70
C TYR A 234 15.39 -1.10 -19.53
N PHE A 235 14.62 -1.78 -20.39
CA PHE A 235 13.16 -1.87 -20.22
C PHE A 235 12.77 -2.61 -18.94
N LEU A 236 13.48 -3.69 -18.58
CA LEU A 236 13.26 -4.39 -17.30
C LEU A 236 13.53 -3.45 -16.11
N TYR A 237 14.61 -2.69 -16.13
CA TYR A 237 14.98 -1.72 -15.09
C TYR A 237 13.93 -0.61 -14.94
N VAL A 238 13.55 0.04 -16.05
CA VAL A 238 12.52 1.09 -16.04
C VAL A 238 11.18 0.54 -15.58
N ASN A 239 10.79 -0.67 -16.02
CA ASN A 239 9.52 -1.28 -15.63
C ASN A 239 9.54 -1.73 -14.16
N MET A 240 10.65 -2.26 -13.64
CA MET A 240 10.80 -2.56 -12.21
C MET A 240 10.63 -1.31 -11.36
N ASN A 241 11.19 -0.18 -11.79
CA ASN A 241 11.01 1.13 -11.14
C ASN A 241 9.56 1.67 -11.20
N ASN A 242 8.73 1.16 -12.12
CA ASN A 242 7.31 1.53 -12.25
C ASN A 242 6.36 0.52 -11.59
N LEU A 243 6.84 -0.69 -11.26
CA LEU A 243 6.08 -1.76 -10.60
C LEU A 243 6.15 -1.70 -9.07
N VAL A 244 7.12 -0.96 -8.51
CA VAL A 244 7.10 -0.58 -7.11
C VAL A 244 6.22 0.68 -6.99
N PRO A 245 5.13 0.67 -6.21
CA PRO A 245 4.32 1.87 -6.01
C PRO A 245 5.17 3.00 -5.40
N PRO A 246 4.92 4.28 -5.71
CA PRO A 246 5.78 5.41 -5.34
C PRO A 246 5.70 5.82 -3.85
N ASN A 247 5.60 4.84 -2.94
CA ASN A 247 5.43 5.02 -1.51
C ASN A 247 5.75 3.72 -0.72
N LEU A 248 6.97 3.20 -0.94
CA LEU A 248 7.69 2.19 -0.14
C LEU A 248 9.17 2.60 0.03
#